data_AF-A0A4D8R713-F1
#
_entry.id   AF-A0A4D8R713-F1
#
_cell.length_a   1.000
_cell.length_b   1.000
_cell.length_c   1.000
_cell.angle_alpha   90.00
_cell.angle_beta   90.00
_cell.angle_gamma   90.00
#
_symmetry.space_group_name_H-M   'P 1'
#
loop_
_entity.id
_entity.type
_entity.pdbx_description
1 polymer ?
#
loop_
_entity_poly.entity_id
_entity_poly.type
_entity_poly.pdbx_seq_one_letter_code
_entity_poly.pdbx_strand_id
1 'polypeptide(L)'
;MAGPGIGHNSGADVGGIAADRLRSFVQRIERLEEEKRGLQEDIKEIYAEAKGTGFDTKIIRQVVRRRKMDKADREEQDALRELYEEALIDEMLS
;
A
#
# COMPACT_ATOMS: atom_id res chain seq x y z
N MET A 1 -38.64 -57.22 -9.05
CA MET A 1 -37.23 -56.92 -8.78
C MET A 1 -36.93 -55.54 -9.35
N ALA A 2 -36.82 -54.52 -8.50
CA ALA A 2 -36.47 -53.16 -8.91
C ALA A 2 -35.25 -52.73 -8.08
N GLY A 3 -34.11 -52.52 -8.74
CA GLY A 3 -32.96 -51.90 -8.12
C GLY A 3 -32.88 -50.44 -8.53
N PRO A 4 -32.81 -49.48 -7.61
CA PRO A 4 -32.35 -48.15 -7.95
C PRO A 4 -30.82 -48.12 -7.84
N GLY A 5 -30.15 -48.07 -8.99
CA GLY A 5 -28.73 -47.74 -9.05
C GLY A 5 -28.53 -46.32 -8.52
N ILE A 6 -27.95 -46.22 -7.32
CA ILE A 6 -27.56 -44.97 -6.67
C ILE A 6 -26.56 -44.24 -7.57
N GLY A 7 -26.94 -43.06 -8.04
CA GLY A 7 -26.06 -42.13 -8.74
C GLY A 7 -24.96 -41.65 -7.81
N HIS A 8 -23.72 -41.94 -8.17
CA HIS A 8 -22.52 -41.48 -7.47
C HIS A 8 -21.82 -40.42 -8.33
N ASN A 9 -22.05 -39.13 -8.03
CA ASN A 9 -21.13 -38.00 -8.25
C ASN A 9 -21.87 -36.65 -8.23
N SER A 10 -22.01 -36.06 -7.04
CA SER A 10 -22.36 -34.63 -6.96
C SER A 10 -21.68 -33.90 -5.80
N GLY A 11 -20.67 -34.52 -5.17
CA GLY A 11 -19.96 -33.95 -4.02
C GLY A 11 -18.50 -33.55 -4.28
N ALA A 12 -17.89 -33.99 -5.40
CA ALA A 12 -16.47 -33.78 -5.66
C ALA A 12 -16.16 -32.53 -6.51
N ASP A 13 -17.08 -32.11 -7.37
CA ASP A 13 -16.79 -31.10 -8.40
C ASP A 13 -16.80 -29.65 -7.86
N VAL A 14 -17.63 -29.35 -6.86
CA VAL A 14 -17.73 -27.99 -6.29
C VAL A 14 -16.52 -27.66 -5.41
N GLY A 15 -16.03 -28.63 -4.64
CA GLY A 15 -14.84 -28.47 -3.80
C GLY A 15 -13.55 -28.31 -4.61
N GLY A 16 -13.40 -29.05 -5.71
CA GLY A 16 -12.25 -28.95 -6.61
C GLY A 16 -12.17 -27.61 -7.33
N ILE A 17 -13.27 -27.18 -7.99
CA ILE A 17 -13.30 -25.91 -8.73
C ILE A 17 -13.11 -24.70 -7.81
N ALA A 18 -13.69 -24.73 -6.61
CA ALA A 18 -13.48 -23.67 -5.61
C ALA A 18 -12.03 -23.63 -5.11
N ALA A 19 -11.40 -24.78 -4.89
CA ALA A 19 -10.01 -24.87 -4.47
C ALA A 19 -9.02 -24.37 -5.55
N ASP A 20 -9.27 -24.67 -6.82
CA ASP A 20 -8.41 -24.22 -7.92
C ASP A 20 -8.48 -22.71 -8.14
N ARG A 21 -9.69 -22.12 -8.04
CA ARG A 21 -9.85 -20.66 -8.08
C ARG A 21 -9.16 -19.98 -6.90
N LEU A 22 -9.31 -20.52 -5.69
CA LEU A 22 -8.62 -20.00 -4.51
C LEU A 22 -7.09 -20.06 -4.70
N ARG A 23 -6.56 -21.18 -5.18
CA ARG A 23 -5.13 -21.35 -5.47
C ARG A 23 -4.62 -20.32 -6.47
N SER A 24 -5.39 -20.07 -7.53
CA SER A 24 -5.07 -19.04 -8.53
C SER A 24 -5.01 -17.63 -7.92
N PHE A 25 -5.96 -17.28 -7.04
CA PHE A 25 -5.91 -15.99 -6.34
C PHE A 25 -4.70 -15.87 -5.43
N VAL A 26 -4.43 -16.89 -4.61
CA VAL A 26 -3.29 -16.92 -3.68
C VAL A 26 -1.97 -16.74 -4.42
N GLN A 27 -1.72 -17.53 -5.46
CA GLN A 27 -0.47 -17.45 -6.24
C GLN A 27 -0.26 -16.06 -6.88
N ARG A 28 -1.33 -15.44 -7.37
CA ARG A 28 -1.25 -14.09 -7.94
C ARG A 28 -0.95 -13.04 -6.87
N ILE A 29 -1.55 -13.16 -5.68
CA ILE A 29 -1.30 -12.26 -4.56
C ILE A 29 0.14 -12.42 -4.05
N GLU A 30 0.61 -13.65 -3.86
CA GLU A 30 1.99 -13.92 -3.40
C GLU A 30 3.02 -13.34 -4.36
N ARG A 31 2.81 -13.47 -5.67
CA ARG A 31 3.68 -12.83 -6.66
C ARG A 31 3.67 -11.31 -6.55
N LEU A 32 2.50 -10.69 -6.36
CA LEU A 32 2.40 -9.23 -6.19
C LEU A 32 3.03 -8.74 -4.89
N GLU A 33 2.93 -9.51 -3.79
CA GLU A 33 3.62 -9.17 -2.53
C GLU A 33 5.14 -9.32 -2.65
N GLU A 34 5.62 -10.29 -3.44
CA GLU A 34 7.04 -10.41 -3.78
C GLU A 34 7.55 -9.19 -4.58
N GLU A 35 6.84 -8.84 -5.67
CA GLU A 35 7.17 -7.66 -6.49
C GLU A 35 7.16 -6.37 -5.65
N LYS A 36 6.15 -6.21 -4.79
CA LYS A 36 6.03 -5.07 -3.86
C LYS A 36 7.19 -5.04 -2.86
N ARG A 37 7.66 -6.19 -2.37
CA ARG A 37 8.82 -6.25 -1.47
C ARG A 37 10.09 -5.79 -2.18
N GLY A 38 10.35 -6.26 -3.41
CA GLY A 38 11.47 -5.80 -4.22
C GLY A 38 11.44 -4.27 -4.43
N LEU A 39 10.29 -3.73 -4.83
CA LEU A 39 10.12 -2.27 -4.96
C LEU A 39 10.35 -1.50 -3.65
N GLN A 40 9.96 -2.07 -2.51
CA GLN A 40 10.23 -1.46 -1.20
C GLN A 40 11.71 -1.48 -0.83
N GLU A 41 12.44 -2.52 -1.22
CA GLU A 41 13.89 -2.63 -1.05
C GLU A 41 14.62 -1.59 -1.91
N ASP A 42 14.28 -1.50 -3.20
CA ASP A 42 14.83 -0.48 -4.11
C ASP A 42 14.61 0.95 -3.57
N ILE A 43 13.40 1.24 -3.07
CA ILE A 43 13.10 2.54 -2.45
C ILE A 43 13.97 2.80 -1.21
N LYS A 44 14.23 1.77 -0.38
CA LYS A 44 15.10 1.91 0.80
C LYS A 44 16.53 2.19 0.40
N GLU A 45 17.04 1.54 -0.65
CA GLU A 45 18.39 1.79 -1.17
C GLU A 45 18.55 3.22 -1.66
N ILE A 46 17.57 3.76 -2.41
CA ILE A 46 17.58 5.16 -2.84
C ILE A 46 17.59 6.13 -1.64
N TYR A 47 16.80 5.86 -0.59
CA TYR A 47 16.86 6.67 0.64
C TYR A 47 18.21 6.53 1.35
N ALA A 48 18.84 5.36 1.32
CA ALA A 48 20.17 5.16 1.90
C ALA A 48 21.25 5.93 1.13
N GLU A 49 21.20 5.92 -0.20
CA GLU A 49 22.07 6.71 -1.08
C GLU A 49 21.89 8.22 -0.82
N ALA A 50 20.64 8.69 -0.75
CA ALA A 50 20.34 10.08 -0.42
C ALA A 50 20.92 10.49 0.94
N LYS A 51 20.87 9.60 1.93
CA LYS A 51 21.51 9.82 3.24
C LYS A 51 23.03 9.89 3.12
N GLY A 52 23.65 8.97 2.37
CA GLY A 52 25.10 8.93 2.15
C GLY A 52 25.65 10.15 1.42
N THR A 53 24.82 10.78 0.59
CA THR A 53 25.15 12.03 -0.14
C THR A 53 24.83 13.30 0.66
N GLY A 54 24.29 13.18 1.88
CA GLY A 54 24.09 14.29 2.82
C GLY A 54 22.66 14.85 2.87
N PHE A 55 21.68 14.24 2.22
CA PHE A 55 20.29 14.68 2.31
C PHE A 55 19.56 14.12 3.54
N ASP A 56 18.65 14.92 4.11
CA ASP A 56 17.73 14.45 5.14
C ASP A 56 16.58 13.62 4.53
N THR A 57 16.63 12.30 4.73
CA THR A 57 15.60 11.38 4.24
C THR A 57 14.20 11.60 4.81
N LYS A 58 14.06 12.20 6.01
CA LYS A 58 12.75 12.56 6.57
C LYS A 58 12.12 13.69 5.74
N ILE A 59 12.91 14.70 5.39
CA ILE A 59 12.46 15.80 4.54
C ILE A 59 12.12 15.29 3.13
N ILE A 60 12.94 14.43 2.54
CA ILE A 60 12.61 13.81 1.23
C ILE A 60 11.27 13.06 1.30
N ARG A 61 11.01 12.27 2.35
CA ARG A 61 9.71 11.57 2.50
C ARG A 61 8.53 12.55 2.58
N GLN A 62 8.69 13.68 3.27
CA GLN A 62 7.68 14.73 3.30
C GLN A 62 7.45 15.32 1.90
N VAL A 63 8.52 15.63 1.15
CA VAL A 63 8.43 16.12 -0.23
C VAL A 63 7.70 15.13 -1.13
N VAL A 64 8.05 13.84 -1.07
CA VAL A 64 7.39 12.80 -1.88
C VAL A 64 5.89 12.70 -1.55
N ARG A 65 5.50 12.79 -0.26
CA ARG A 65 4.09 12.80 0.14
C ARG A 65 3.37 14.03 -0.40
N ARG A 66 3.93 15.22 -0.22
CA ARG A 66 3.35 16.49 -0.71
C ARG A 66 3.19 16.48 -2.24
N ARG A 67 4.14 15.88 -2.97
CA ARG A 67 4.07 15.76 -4.44
C ARG A 67 2.94 14.85 -4.95
N LYS A 68 2.42 13.95 -4.12
CA LYS A 68 1.29 13.07 -4.48
C LYS A 68 -0.07 13.75 -4.34
N MET A 69 -0.15 14.84 -3.58
CA MET A 69 -1.35 15.64 -3.45
C MET A 69 -1.53 16.50 -4.70
N ASP A 70 -2.78 16.77 -5.09
CA ASP A 70 -3.05 17.78 -6.10
C ASP A 70 -2.67 19.17 -5.57
N LYS A 71 -2.73 20.15 -6.47
CA LYS A 71 -2.24 21.49 -6.19
C LYS A 71 -3.13 22.21 -5.17
N ALA A 72 -4.45 22.06 -5.25
CA ALA A 72 -5.39 22.78 -4.41
C ALA A 72 -5.31 22.27 -2.96
N ASP A 73 -5.35 20.94 -2.78
CA ASP A 73 -5.21 20.31 -1.45
C ASP A 73 -3.89 20.70 -0.77
N ARG A 74 -2.82 20.86 -1.56
CA ARG A 74 -1.51 21.26 -1.05
C ARG A 74 -1.47 22.72 -0.61
N GLU A 75 -2.05 23.62 -1.40
CA GLU A 75 -2.11 25.05 -1.07
C GLU A 75 -2.98 25.29 0.16
N GLU A 76 -4.11 24.59 0.29
CA GLU A 76 -4.96 24.66 1.47
C GLU A 76 -4.22 24.15 2.73
N GLN A 77 -3.55 22.99 2.65
CA GLN A 77 -2.78 22.47 3.78
C GLN A 77 -1.61 23.39 4.18
N ASP A 78 -0.92 23.99 3.20
CA ASP A 78 0.17 24.92 3.49
C ASP A 78 -0.34 26.17 4.22
N ALA A 79 -1.45 26.74 3.75
CA ALA A 79 -2.06 27.92 4.38
C ALA A 79 -2.53 27.63 5.82
N LEU A 80 -3.16 26.47 6.04
CA LEU A 80 -3.56 26.06 7.39
C LEU A 80 -2.35 25.83 8.30
N ARG A 81 -1.29 25.22 7.77
CA ARG A 81 -0.07 24.98 8.53
C ARG A 81 0.61 26.29 8.93
N GLU A 82 0.74 27.24 8.01
CA GLU A 82 1.29 28.57 8.26
C GLU A 82 0.49 29.30 9.35
N LEU A 83 -0.84 29.33 9.22
CA LEU A 83 -1.73 29.94 10.23
C LEU A 83 -1.52 29.34 11.62
N TYR A 84 -1.41 28.01 11.73
CA TYR A 84 -1.21 27.34 13.01
C TYR A 84 0.19 27.59 13.59
N GLU A 85 1.22 27.60 12.75
CA GLU A 85 2.59 27.91 13.18
C GLU A 85 2.71 29.36 13.67
N GLU A 86 2.09 30.32 12.96
CA GLU A 86 2.03 31.72 13.38
C GLU A 86 1.31 31.89 14.72
N ALA A 87 0.13 31.27 14.89
CA ALA A 87 -0.65 31.36 16.13
C ALA A 87 0.13 30.85 17.35
N LEU A 88 0.89 29.76 17.20
CA LEU A 88 1.69 29.21 18.29
C LEU A 88 2.96 30.04 18.58
N ILE A 89 3.53 30.69 17.57
CA ILE A 89 4.66 31.60 17.77
C ILE A 89 4.22 32.88 18.48
N ASP A 90 3.06 33.44 18.13
CA ASP A 90 2.49 34.63 18.78
C ASP A 90 2.23 34.37 20.27
N GLU A 91 1.67 33.21 20.63
CA GLU A 91 1.47 32.79 22.03
C GLU A 91 2.78 32.67 22.82
N MET A 92 3.90 32.31 22.16
CA MET A 92 5.21 32.19 22.82
C MET A 92 5.95 33.52 22.98
N LEU A 93 5.55 34.57 22.26
CA LEU A 93 6.17 35.90 22.28
C LEU A 93 5.41 36.93 23.14
N SER A 94 4.20 36.59 23.63
CA SER A 94 3.41 37.37 24.58
C SER A 94 3.74 37.04 26.04
#